data_AF-A0A0H1BBK2-F1
#
_entry.id   AF-A0A0H1BBK2-F1
#
_cell.length_a   1.000
_cell.length_b   1.000
_cell.length_c   1.000
_cell.angle_alpha   90.00
_cell.angle_beta   90.00
_cell.angle_gamma   90.00
#
_symmetry.space_group_name_H-M   'P 1'
#
loop_
_entity.id
_entity.type
_entity.pdbx_description
1 polymer ?
#
loop_
_entity_poly.entity_id
_entity_poly.type
_entity_poly.pdbx_seq_one_letter_code
_entity_poly.pdbx_strand_id
1 'polypeptide(L)'
;MADAADIADERLETHEKPGDEEEEIAAMKRRVAEMESEAAKLREMQASLDQQSESLREDKEDIDARSIFVGNVDYGASPEEIQAHFQSCGSINRVTILLDKFTGHPKGF
;
A
#
# COMPACT_ATOMS: atom_id res chain seq x y z
N MET A 1 62.21 15.62 -50.84
CA MET A 1 60.88 15.00 -50.80
C MET A 1 60.97 13.88 -49.78
N ALA A 2 60.50 14.11 -48.56
CA ALA A 2 60.66 13.19 -47.43
C ALA A 2 59.27 12.69 -46.99
N ASP A 3 59.16 11.36 -46.94
CA ASP A 3 58.27 10.51 -46.14
C ASP A 3 56.98 11.10 -45.57
N ALA A 4 55.85 10.65 -46.13
CA ALA A 4 54.59 10.55 -45.41
C ALA A 4 54.53 9.15 -44.78
N ALA A 5 55.05 9.02 -43.56
CA ALA A 5 54.92 7.81 -42.78
C ALA A 5 53.45 7.64 -42.34
N ASP A 6 52.91 6.47 -42.66
CA ASP A 6 51.68 5.87 -42.16
C ASP A 6 51.28 6.35 -40.75
N ILE A 7 50.12 6.99 -40.67
CA ILE A 7 49.38 7.14 -39.41
C ILE A 7 48.85 5.74 -39.11
N ALA A 8 49.59 4.98 -38.32
CA ALA A 8 49.13 3.73 -37.74
C ALA A 8 47.91 4.03 -36.88
N ASP A 9 46.74 3.64 -37.40
CA ASP A 9 45.49 3.50 -36.67
C ASP A 9 45.75 2.52 -35.53
N GLU A 10 46.05 3.05 -34.34
CA GLU A 10 46.07 2.30 -33.08
C GLU A 10 44.62 1.97 -32.72
N ARG A 11 44.01 1.08 -33.52
CA ARG A 11 42.78 0.41 -33.16
C ARG A 11 43.15 -0.49 -31.99
N LEU A 12 42.86 -0.03 -30.78
CA LEU A 12 42.88 -0.85 -29.57
C LEU A 12 42.00 -2.08 -29.85
N GLU A 13 42.61 -3.19 -30.27
CA GLU A 13 41.99 -4.50 -30.19
C GLU A 13 41.94 -4.87 -28.72
N THR A 14 40.86 -4.43 -28.05
CA THR A 14 40.44 -5.05 -26.80
C THR A 14 40.08 -6.49 -27.16
N HIS A 15 41.03 -7.40 -26.95
CA HIS A 15 40.84 -8.84 -26.98
C HIS A 15 39.82 -9.22 -25.89
N GLU A 16 38.53 -9.05 -26.19
CA GLU A 16 37.46 -9.71 -25.46
C GLU A 16 37.42 -11.15 -25.95
N LYS A 17 37.81 -12.07 -25.07
CA LYS A 17 37.73 -13.49 -25.36
C LYS A 17 36.25 -13.87 -25.33
N PRO A 18 35.74 -14.58 -26.35
CA PRO A 18 34.31 -14.91 -26.47
C PRO A 18 33.76 -15.81 -25.34
N GLY A 19 34.61 -16.30 -24.43
CA GLY A 19 34.20 -17.06 -23.25
C GLY A 19 33.92 -16.20 -22.01
N ASP A 20 34.49 -14.99 -21.91
CA ASP A 20 34.28 -14.10 -20.76
C ASP A 20 32.90 -13.40 -20.86
N GLU A 21 32.47 -13.01 -22.07
CA GLU A 21 31.14 -12.41 -22.31
C GLU A 21 29.98 -13.35 -21.97
N GLU A 22 30.13 -14.65 -22.24
CA GLU A 22 29.09 -15.65 -22.01
C GLU A 22 28.86 -15.90 -20.51
N GLU A 23 29.92 -15.85 -19.70
CA GLU A 23 29.87 -15.97 -18.24
C GLU A 23 29.27 -14.71 -17.59
N GLU A 24 29.59 -13.52 -18.11
CA GLU A 24 28.99 -12.26 -17.66
C GLU A 24 27.49 -12.19 -17.97
N ILE A 25 27.07 -12.60 -19.18
CA ILE A 25 25.65 -12.65 -19.57
C ILE A 25 24.89 -13.67 -18.71
N ALA A 26 25.50 -14.82 -18.39
CA ALA A 26 24.90 -15.82 -17.50
C ALA A 26 24.72 -15.28 -16.07
N ALA A 27 25.71 -14.56 -15.54
CA ALA A 27 25.64 -13.92 -14.24
C ALA A 27 24.55 -12.82 -14.19
N MET A 28 24.42 -12.02 -15.26
CA MET A 28 23.38 -11.00 -15.37
C MET A 28 21.98 -11.61 -15.47
N LYS A 29 21.80 -12.67 -16.28
CA LYS A 29 20.52 -13.40 -16.38
C LYS A 29 20.08 -14.01 -15.05
N ARG A 30 21.01 -14.54 -14.25
CA ARG A 30 20.70 -15.08 -12.92
C ARG A 30 20.19 -13.98 -11.98
N ARG A 31 20.79 -12.79 -12.00
CA ARG A 31 20.34 -11.63 -11.21
C ARG A 31 18.96 -11.12 -11.65
N VAL A 32 18.70 -11.07 -12.96
CA VAL A 32 17.39 -10.68 -13.50
C VAL A 32 16.31 -11.69 -13.11
N ALA A 33 16.58 -12.99 -13.22
CA ALA A 33 15.61 -14.03 -12.85
C ALA A 33 15.26 -14.02 -11.35
N GLU A 34 16.23 -13.74 -10.48
CA GLU A 34 15.99 -13.57 -9.04
C GLU A 34 15.11 -12.34 -8.76
N MET A 35 15.46 -11.20 -9.37
CA MET A 35 14.70 -9.95 -9.25
C MET A 35 13.28 -10.06 -9.82
N GLU A 36 13.07 -10.79 -10.92
CA GLU A 36 11.75 -11.06 -11.50
C GLU A 36 10.89 -11.93 -10.58
N SER A 37 11.49 -12.95 -9.94
CA SER A 37 10.81 -13.78 -8.93
C SER A 37 10.42 -12.98 -7.69
N GLU A 38 11.30 -12.09 -7.21
CA GLU A 38 10.99 -11.19 -6.10
C GLU A 38 9.89 -10.20 -6.46
N ALA A 39 9.97 -9.58 -7.64
CA ALA A 39 8.96 -8.65 -8.13
C ALA A 39 7.58 -9.32 -8.30
N ALA A 40 7.54 -10.58 -8.77
CA ALA A 40 6.31 -11.34 -8.89
C ALA A 40 5.64 -11.56 -7.52
N LYS A 41 6.41 -11.95 -6.50
CA LYS A 41 5.90 -12.12 -5.13
C LYS A 41 5.41 -10.81 -4.51
N LEU A 42 6.16 -9.73 -4.71
CA LEU A 42 5.78 -8.39 -4.26
C LEU A 42 4.48 -7.93 -4.92
N ARG A 43 4.31 -8.19 -6.21
CA ARG A 43 3.07 -7.84 -6.94
C ARG A 43 1.86 -8.64 -6.46
N GLU A 44 2.04 -9.93 -6.17
CA GLU A 44 0.96 -10.77 -5.62
C GLU A 44 0.55 -10.30 -4.21
N MET A 45 1.54 -10.03 -3.34
CA MET A 45 1.26 -9.49 -2.00
C MET A 45 0.54 -8.14 -2.09
N GLN A 46 0.98 -7.24 -2.97
CA GLN A 46 0.32 -5.96 -3.18
C GLN A 46 -1.13 -6.14 -3.65
N ALA A 47 -1.39 -7.01 -4.63
CA ALA A 47 -2.74 -7.30 -5.10
C ALA A 47 -3.66 -7.83 -4.00
N SER A 48 -3.15 -8.69 -3.11
CA SER A 48 -3.92 -9.21 -1.97
C SER A 48 -4.28 -8.12 -0.95
N LEU A 49 -3.37 -7.18 -0.69
CA LEU A 49 -3.60 -6.05 0.22
C LEU A 49 -4.60 -5.06 -0.38
N ASP A 50 -4.47 -4.76 -1.68
CA ASP A 50 -5.42 -3.90 -2.40
C ASP A 50 -6.84 -4.51 -2.35
N GLN A 51 -6.99 -5.81 -2.62
CA GLN A 51 -8.29 -6.49 -2.54
C GLN A 51 -8.89 -6.49 -1.12
N GLN A 52 -8.06 -6.72 -0.08
CA GLN A 52 -8.50 -6.60 1.31
C GLN A 52 -8.92 -5.16 1.64
N SER A 53 -8.17 -4.18 1.17
CA SER A 53 -8.47 -2.77 1.42
C SER A 53 -9.77 -2.31 0.76
N GLU A 54 -10.06 -2.75 -0.47
CA GLU A 54 -11.31 -2.43 -1.16
C GLU A 54 -12.51 -3.09 -0.46
N SER A 55 -12.37 -4.36 -0.05
CA SER A 55 -13.42 -5.05 0.72
C SER A 55 -13.76 -4.29 2.02
N LEU A 56 -12.73 -3.84 2.75
CA LEU A 56 -12.92 -3.05 3.97
C LEU A 56 -13.53 -1.66 3.73
N ARG A 57 -13.29 -1.07 2.56
CA ARG A 57 -13.89 0.21 2.16
C ARG A 57 -15.37 0.06 1.85
N GLU A 58 -15.74 -0.96 1.07
CA GLU A 58 -17.14 -1.29 0.79
C GLU A 58 -17.91 -1.55 2.09
N ASP A 59 -17.35 -2.36 3.00
CA ASP A 59 -17.94 -2.61 4.33
C ASP A 59 -18.13 -1.31 5.11
N LYS A 60 -17.15 -0.40 5.07
CA LYS A 60 -17.20 0.87 5.78
C LYS A 60 -18.25 1.81 5.19
N GLU A 61 -18.38 1.91 3.87
CA GLU A 61 -19.40 2.73 3.22
C GLU A 61 -20.81 2.22 3.53
N ASP A 62 -21.02 0.91 3.53
CA ASP A 62 -22.30 0.28 3.90
C ASP A 62 -22.65 0.52 5.39
N ILE A 63 -21.64 0.51 6.27
CA ILE A 63 -21.82 0.84 7.68
C ILE A 63 -22.16 2.32 7.85
N ASP A 64 -21.44 3.22 7.18
CA ASP A 64 -21.62 4.66 7.28
C ASP A 64 -22.99 5.07 6.70
N ALA A 65 -23.46 4.44 5.61
CA ALA A 65 -24.78 4.68 5.01
C ALA A 65 -25.96 4.31 5.93
N ARG A 66 -25.77 3.34 6.84
CA ARG A 66 -26.78 2.91 7.83
C ARG A 66 -26.61 3.59 9.20
N SER A 67 -25.59 4.42 9.36
CA SER A 67 -25.27 5.10 10.61
C SER A 67 -25.91 6.48 10.66
N ILE A 68 -26.35 6.88 11.86
CA ILE A 68 -26.91 8.23 12.12
C ILE A 68 -26.02 8.97 13.12
N PHE A 69 -25.90 10.29 12.94
CA PHE A 69 -25.24 11.17 13.90
C PHE A 69 -26.29 11.83 14.80
N VAL A 70 -26.11 11.74 16.11
CA VAL A 70 -27.05 12.29 17.09
C VAL A 70 -26.43 13.49 17.79
N GLY A 71 -27.19 14.59 17.72
CA GLY A 71 -27.00 15.93 18.24
C GLY A 71 -27.20 16.09 19.76
N ASN A 72 -26.45 16.98 20.42
CA ASN A 72 -26.72 17.51 21.77
C ASN A 72 -27.00 16.43 22.84
N VAL A 73 -26.21 15.35 22.84
CA VAL A 73 -26.39 14.28 23.83
C VAL A 73 -25.79 14.69 25.18
N ASP A 74 -26.48 14.33 26.27
CA ASP A 74 -25.99 14.62 27.63
C ASP A 74 -24.61 13.99 27.88
N TYR A 75 -23.75 14.71 28.62
CA TYR A 75 -22.39 14.26 28.88
C TYR A 75 -22.31 12.99 29.76
N GLY A 76 -23.37 12.68 30.51
CA GLY A 76 -23.49 11.47 31.31
C GLY A 76 -24.17 10.31 30.58
N ALA A 77 -24.59 10.49 29.32
CA ALA A 77 -25.34 9.46 28.60
C ALA A 77 -24.50 8.20 28.40
N SER A 78 -25.04 7.09 28.89
CA SER A 78 -24.48 5.76 28.67
C SER A 78 -24.92 5.19 27.31
N PRO A 79 -24.14 4.28 26.71
CA PRO A 79 -24.56 3.60 25.49
C PRO A 79 -25.86 2.81 25.70
N GLU A 80 -26.11 2.27 26.90
CA GLU A 80 -27.36 1.58 27.22
C GLU A 80 -28.59 2.49 27.13
N GLU A 81 -28.49 3.72 27.65
CA GLU A 81 -29.59 4.70 27.58
C GLU A 81 -29.90 5.11 26.14
N ILE A 82 -28.87 5.35 25.32
CA ILE A 82 -29.05 5.65 23.89
C ILE A 82 -29.70 4.45 23.18
N GLN A 83 -29.24 3.23 23.47
CA GLN A 83 -29.80 2.03 22.87
C GLN A 83 -31.27 1.85 23.24
N ALA A 84 -31.63 2.03 24.51
CA ALA A 84 -33.01 1.95 24.97
C ALA A 84 -33.90 3.04 24.34
N HIS A 85 -33.38 4.26 24.20
CA HIS A 85 -34.11 5.38 23.59
C HIS A 85 -34.48 5.09 22.13
N PHE A 86 -33.53 4.58 21.34
CA PHE A 86 -33.72 4.29 19.92
C PHE A 86 -34.22 2.87 19.64
N GLN A 87 -34.49 2.05 20.67
CA GLN A 87 -34.92 0.66 20.51
C GLN A 87 -36.23 0.53 19.70
N SER A 88 -37.12 1.53 19.80
CA SER A 88 -38.39 1.54 19.05
C SER A 88 -38.20 1.81 17.55
N CYS A 89 -37.09 2.43 17.15
CA CYS A 89 -36.79 2.74 15.76
C CYS A 89 -36.21 1.53 14.99
N GLY A 90 -35.64 0.55 15.70
CA GLY A 90 -35.12 -0.67 15.10
C GLY A 90 -34.02 -1.35 15.90
N SER A 91 -33.39 -2.36 15.29
CA SER A 91 -32.24 -3.05 15.88
C SER A 91 -30.97 -2.22 15.75
N ILE A 92 -30.31 -1.96 16.87
CA ILE A 92 -29.08 -1.15 16.93
C ILE A 92 -27.88 -2.09 16.99
N ASN A 93 -27.03 -2.05 15.97
CA ASN A 93 -25.84 -2.91 15.89
C ASN A 93 -24.65 -2.38 16.73
N ARG A 94 -24.48 -1.05 16.78
CA ARG A 94 -23.33 -0.41 17.44
C ARG A 94 -23.69 1.01 17.87
N VAL A 95 -23.22 1.40 19.06
CA VAL A 95 -23.24 2.79 19.56
C VAL A 95 -21.80 3.21 19.82
N THR A 96 -21.39 4.39 19.36
CA THR A 96 -20.03 4.93 19.60
C THR A 96 -20.16 6.38 20.06
N ILE A 97 -19.75 6.67 21.29
CA ILE A 97 -19.77 8.02 21.87
C ILE A 97 -18.38 8.64 21.68
N LEU A 98 -18.31 9.76 20.94
CA LEU A 98 -17.06 10.48 20.69
C LEU A 98 -16.67 11.29 21.94
N LEU A 99 -15.55 10.91 22.55
CA LEU A 99 -14.95 11.62 23.67
C LEU A 99 -13.92 12.65 23.16
N ASP A 100 -13.87 13.83 23.78
CA ASP A 100 -12.84 14.83 23.52
C ASP A 100 -11.47 14.28 23.96
N LYS A 101 -10.49 14.30 23.04
CA LYS A 101 -9.15 13.73 23.26
C LYS A 101 -8.33 14.45 24.34
N PHE A 102 -8.67 15.68 24.70
CA PHE A 102 -7.92 16.49 25.66
C PHE A 102 -8.57 16.52 27.04
N THR A 103 -9.90 16.47 27.11
CA THR A 103 -10.63 16.55 28.38
C THR A 103 -11.24 15.22 28.82
N GLY A 104 -11.30 14.22 27.94
CA GLY A 104 -11.97 12.94 28.19
C GLY A 104 -13.48 13.05 28.31
N HIS A 105 -14.03 14.26 28.29
CA HIS A 105 -15.46 14.49 28.34
C HIS A 105 -16.08 14.24 26.96
N PRO A 106 -17.25 13.59 26.87
CA PRO A 106 -17.99 13.47 25.62
C PRO A 106 -18.21 14.86 25.03
N LYS A 107 -18.08 15.02 23.71
CA LYS A 107 -18.03 16.37 23.12
C LYS A 107 -19.38 17.10 23.09
N GLY A 108 -20.44 16.46 23.59
CA GLY A 108 -21.79 17.01 23.72
C GLY A 108 -22.43 17.40 22.38
N PHE A 109 -21.84 16.93 21.27
CA PHE A 109 -22.54 16.95 20.00
C PHE A 109 -23.60 15.88 19.97
#